data_AF-A0A7G8V9K8-F1
#
_entry.id   AF-A0A7G8V9K8-F1
#
_cell.length_a   1.000
_cell.length_b   1.000
_cell.length_c   1.000
_cell.angle_alpha   90.00
_cell.angle_beta   90.00
_cell.angle_gamma   90.00
#
_symmetry.space_group_name_H-M   'P 1'
#
loop_
_entity.id
_entity.type
_entity.pdbx_description
1 polymer ?
#
loop_
_entity_poly.entity_id
_entity_poly.type
_entity_poly.pdbx_seq_one_letter_code
_entity_poly.pdbx_strand_id
1 'polypeptide(L)'
;MPDYNAYSDIELTDLLKAGKHDAYAEIYNRYIFVLLNHANNKLRNREEAKDVVHEVFAMLWSKRKNLQITNLSGYLYTSVRNIILNQIVHKEVQDKYIHSITDFAKQGSPITDHLVREHQLSELIEKEIAALPPKMRKVFELNRKDHLSHKDISSVLNISEQTVSKHITNALRILRTKLGLYLYLFWFFHR
;
A
#
# COMPACT_ATOMS: atom_id res chain seq x y z
N MET A 1 25.92 -12.68 -27.00
CA MET A 1 25.31 -12.47 -25.68
C MET A 1 23.82 -12.76 -25.79
N PRO A 2 23.16 -13.31 -24.77
CA PRO A 2 21.72 -13.58 -24.83
C PRO A 2 20.95 -12.27 -25.02
N ASP A 3 19.97 -12.25 -25.92
CA ASP A 3 19.07 -11.11 -26.09
C ASP A 3 17.94 -11.20 -25.06
N TYR A 4 18.15 -10.58 -23.89
CA TYR A 4 17.20 -10.64 -22.78
C TYR A 4 15.88 -9.89 -23.07
N ASN A 5 15.80 -9.06 -24.12
CA ASN A 5 14.57 -8.37 -24.52
C ASN A 5 13.45 -9.35 -24.91
N ALA A 6 13.80 -10.50 -25.47
CA ALA A 6 12.85 -11.52 -25.92
C ALA A 6 12.27 -12.37 -24.77
N TYR A 7 12.81 -12.24 -23.56
CA TYR A 7 12.38 -13.02 -22.40
C TYR A 7 11.12 -12.42 -21.77
N SER A 8 10.22 -13.30 -21.38
CA SER A 8 9.05 -12.97 -20.58
C SER A 8 9.46 -12.54 -19.17
N ASP A 9 8.59 -11.79 -18.51
CA ASP A 9 8.83 -11.34 -17.15
C ASP A 9 9.02 -12.48 -16.15
N ILE A 10 8.41 -13.64 -16.41
CA ILE A 10 8.58 -14.84 -15.58
C ILE A 10 10.01 -15.34 -15.71
N GLU A 11 10.52 -15.50 -16.94
CA GLU A 11 11.88 -15.96 -17.17
C GLU A 11 12.92 -14.97 -16.65
N LEU A 12 12.69 -13.66 -16.83
CA LEU A 12 13.54 -12.61 -16.26
C LEU A 12 13.55 -12.65 -14.73
N THR A 13 12.42 -12.96 -14.09
CA THR A 13 12.30 -13.10 -12.63
C THR A 13 13.09 -14.31 -12.13
N ASP A 14 13.06 -15.44 -12.84
CA ASP A 14 13.82 -16.64 -12.46
C ASP A 14 15.33 -16.42 -12.63
N LEU A 15 15.74 -15.75 -13.70
CA LEU A 15 17.12 -15.34 -13.92
C LEU A 15 17.61 -14.32 -12.89
N LEU A 16 16.74 -13.39 -12.48
CA LEU A 16 17.00 -12.45 -11.40
C LEU A 16 17.23 -13.17 -10.06
N LYS A 17 16.40 -14.18 -9.73
CA LYS A 17 16.58 -15.02 -8.53
C LYS A 17 17.93 -15.75 -8.54
N ALA A 18 18.35 -16.23 -9.72
CA ALA A 18 19.66 -16.83 -9.94
C ALA A 18 20.82 -15.82 -9.87
N GLY A 19 20.55 -14.52 -9.69
CA GLY A 19 21.55 -13.47 -9.53
C GLY A 19 22.16 -12.98 -10.84
N LYS A 20 21.51 -13.21 -11.98
CA LYS A 20 21.96 -12.71 -13.28
C LYS A 20 21.73 -11.19 -13.36
N HIS A 21 22.81 -10.44 -13.49
CA HIS A 21 22.77 -8.98 -13.57
C HIS A 21 22.10 -8.49 -14.86
N ASP A 22 22.29 -9.20 -15.97
CA ASP A 22 21.69 -8.84 -17.26
C ASP A 22 20.15 -8.87 -17.21
N ALA A 23 19.57 -9.84 -16.48
CA ALA A 23 18.13 -9.91 -16.28
C ALA A 23 17.60 -8.74 -15.45
N TYR A 24 18.35 -8.31 -14.42
CA TYR A 24 18.01 -7.12 -13.65
C TYR A 24 18.07 -5.84 -14.50
N ALA A 25 19.10 -5.70 -15.34
CA ALA A 25 19.26 -4.56 -16.24
C ALA A 25 18.11 -4.48 -17.25
N GLU A 26 17.68 -5.61 -17.81
CA GLU A 26 16.53 -5.68 -18.70
C GLU A 26 15.23 -5.28 -18.00
N ILE A 27 14.96 -5.83 -16.80
CA ILE A 27 13.79 -5.44 -16.00
C ILE A 27 13.83 -3.93 -15.70
N TYR A 28 15.00 -3.38 -15.37
CA TYR A 28 15.17 -1.95 -15.15
C TYR A 28 14.79 -1.14 -16.39
N ASN A 29 15.38 -1.46 -17.55
CA ASN A 29 15.11 -0.75 -18.80
C ASN A 29 13.64 -0.81 -19.22
N ARG A 30 13.00 -1.97 -19.03
CA ARG A 30 11.58 -2.18 -19.37
C ARG A 30 10.64 -1.36 -18.51
N TYR A 31 10.94 -1.21 -17.22
CA TYR A 31 10.00 -0.68 -16.24
C TYR A 31 10.31 0.74 -15.74
N ILE A 32 11.54 1.24 -15.88
CA ILE A 32 11.98 2.54 -15.33
C ILE A 32 11.09 3.71 -15.77
N PHE A 33 10.81 3.86 -17.07
CA PHE A 33 10.04 4.98 -17.59
C PHE A 33 8.59 4.95 -17.10
N VAL A 34 7.99 3.76 -17.08
CA VAL A 34 6.59 3.60 -16.70
C VAL A 34 6.39 3.80 -15.19
N LEU A 35 7.32 3.30 -14.38
CA LEU A 35 7.30 3.50 -12.92
C LEU A 35 7.59 4.96 -12.54
N LEU A 36 8.51 5.63 -13.23
CA LEU A 36 8.76 7.07 -13.04
C LEU A 36 7.52 7.90 -13.35
N ASN A 37 6.84 7.62 -14.47
CA ASN A 37 5.58 8.30 -14.79
C ASN A 37 4.50 8.04 -13.74
N HIS A 38 4.40 6.80 -13.26
CA HIS A 38 3.45 6.43 -12.21
C HIS A 38 3.72 7.18 -10.90
N ALA A 39 4.98 7.20 -10.45
CA ALA A 39 5.40 7.89 -9.23
C ALA A 39 5.22 9.40 -9.36
N ASN A 40 5.63 9.99 -10.49
CA ASN A 40 5.50 11.43 -10.74
C ASN A 40 4.04 11.89 -10.76
N ASN A 41 3.13 11.09 -11.34
CA ASN A 41 1.69 11.40 -11.29
C ASN A 41 1.10 11.44 -9.87
N LYS A 42 1.72 10.73 -8.91
CA LYS A 42 1.29 10.69 -7.51
C LYS A 42 1.94 11.78 -6.67
N LEU A 43 3.26 11.94 -6.79
CA LEU A 43 4.05 12.86 -5.98
C LEU A 43 4.05 14.29 -6.53
N ARG A 44 3.84 14.47 -7.85
CA ARG A 44 4.03 15.73 -8.58
C ARG A 44 5.41 16.37 -8.36
N ASN A 45 6.39 15.55 -7.97
CA ASN A 45 7.77 15.93 -7.76
C ASN A 45 8.66 14.89 -8.47
N ARG A 46 9.41 15.36 -9.47
CA ARG A 46 10.22 14.50 -10.33
C ARG A 46 11.43 13.90 -9.61
N GLU A 47 12.03 14.63 -8.67
CA GLU A 47 13.19 14.13 -7.92
C GLU A 47 12.76 13.06 -6.92
N GLU A 48 11.71 13.30 -6.14
CA GLU A 48 11.15 12.28 -5.23
C GLU A 48 10.67 11.04 -6.01
N ALA A 49 10.08 11.23 -7.19
CA ALA A 49 9.69 10.11 -8.04
C ALA A 49 10.89 9.25 -8.49
N LYS A 50 12.05 9.85 -8.78
CA LYS A 50 13.27 9.09 -9.10
C LYS A 50 13.76 8.30 -7.90
N ASP A 51 13.80 8.93 -6.72
CA ASP A 51 14.29 8.28 -5.50
C ASP A 51 13.45 7.06 -5.13
N VAL A 52 12.12 7.19 -5.22
CA VAL A 52 11.20 6.07 -5.01
C VAL A 52 11.50 4.92 -5.97
N VAL A 53 11.67 5.22 -7.25
CA VAL A 53 11.88 4.17 -8.26
C VAL A 53 13.25 3.51 -8.07
N HIS A 54 14.29 4.27 -7.73
CA HIS A 54 15.59 3.71 -7.36
C HIS A 54 15.49 2.78 -6.14
N GLU A 55 14.74 3.17 -5.11
CA GLU A 55 14.53 2.34 -3.92
C GLU A 55 13.80 1.03 -4.25
N VAL A 56 12.79 1.06 -5.13
CA VAL A 56 12.11 -0.16 -5.63
C VAL A 56 13.11 -1.12 -6.26
N PHE A 57 13.96 -0.63 -7.16
CA PHE A 57 14.92 -1.46 -7.86
C PHE A 57 16.03 -1.97 -6.92
N ALA A 58 16.49 -1.16 -5.98
CA ALA A 58 17.41 -1.59 -4.93
C ALA A 58 16.81 -2.70 -4.06
N MET A 59 15.54 -2.57 -3.66
CA MET A 59 14.83 -3.60 -2.89
C MET A 59 14.61 -4.87 -3.70
N LEU A 60 14.26 -4.75 -4.99
CA LEU A 60 14.13 -5.87 -5.92
C LEU A 60 15.44 -6.68 -5.97
N TRP A 61 16.57 -6.00 -6.15
CA TRP A 61 17.87 -6.68 -6.17
C TRP A 61 18.22 -7.28 -4.81
N SER A 62 18.08 -6.53 -3.72
CA SER A 62 18.44 -6.99 -2.36
C SER A 62 17.65 -8.25 -1.96
N LYS A 63 16.34 -8.27 -2.22
CA LYS A 63 15.45 -9.36 -1.82
C LYS A 63 15.34 -10.48 -2.87
N ARG A 64 15.97 -10.35 -4.04
CA ARG A 64 15.79 -11.21 -5.24
C ARG A 64 15.67 -12.71 -4.96
N LYS A 65 16.47 -13.27 -4.05
CA LYS A 65 16.50 -14.72 -3.75
C LYS A 65 15.23 -15.22 -3.06
N ASN A 66 14.54 -14.36 -2.30
CA ASN A 66 13.41 -14.72 -1.45
C ASN A 66 12.07 -14.21 -2.00
N LEU A 67 12.08 -13.52 -3.14
CA LEU A 67 10.88 -12.92 -3.71
C LEU A 67 10.04 -13.97 -4.46
N GLN A 68 8.81 -14.19 -4.02
CA GLN A 68 7.82 -14.98 -4.76
C GLN A 68 7.00 -14.05 -5.66
N ILE A 69 7.54 -13.75 -6.85
CA ILE A 69 6.90 -12.87 -7.83
C ILE A 69 6.21 -13.73 -8.89
N THR A 70 4.88 -13.72 -8.89
CA THR A 70 4.05 -14.30 -9.95
C THR A 70 3.68 -13.28 -11.03
N ASN A 71 3.68 -11.99 -10.69
CA ASN A 71 3.47 -10.88 -11.61
C ASN A 71 4.46 -9.76 -11.30
N LEU A 72 5.50 -9.63 -12.14
CA LEU A 72 6.57 -8.66 -11.98
C LEU A 72 6.08 -7.21 -12.05
N SER A 73 5.29 -6.89 -13.08
CA SER A 73 4.71 -5.56 -13.24
C SER A 73 3.91 -5.16 -12.00
N GLY A 74 2.99 -6.03 -11.55
CA GLY A 74 2.16 -5.80 -10.37
C GLY A 74 2.97 -5.60 -9.08
N TYR A 75 4.03 -6.39 -8.90
CA TYR A 75 4.96 -6.24 -7.78
C TYR A 75 5.66 -4.88 -7.78
N LEU A 76 6.16 -4.44 -8.94
CA LEU A 76 6.88 -3.17 -9.09
C LEU A 76 5.97 -1.96 -8.83
N TYR A 77 4.76 -1.94 -9.41
CA TYR A 77 3.79 -0.87 -9.13
C TYR A 77 3.38 -0.83 -7.66
N THR A 78 3.18 -2.00 -7.04
CA THR A 78 2.84 -2.08 -5.62
C THR A 78 3.98 -1.57 -4.75
N SER A 79 5.23 -1.88 -5.12
CA SER A 79 6.42 -1.41 -4.40
C SER A 79 6.58 0.11 -4.48
N VAL A 80 6.43 0.70 -5.67
CA VAL A 80 6.44 2.18 -5.86
C VAL A 80 5.39 2.82 -4.97
N ARG A 81 4.16 2.28 -5.00
CA ARG A 81 3.06 2.80 -4.18
C ARG A 81 3.37 2.72 -2.69
N ASN A 82 3.90 1.59 -2.22
CA ASN A 82 4.18 1.38 -0.80
C ASN A 82 5.26 2.34 -0.29
N ILE A 83 6.31 2.57 -1.08
CA ILE A 83 7.37 3.52 -0.71
C ILE A 83 6.82 4.95 -0.69
N ILE A 84 6.03 5.36 -1.69
CA ILE A 84 5.36 6.68 -1.68
C ILE A 84 4.49 6.85 -0.43
N LEU A 85 3.72 5.83 -0.08
CA LEU A 85 2.88 5.86 1.12
C LEU A 85 3.72 5.98 2.39
N ASN A 86 4.81 5.22 2.50
CA ASN A 86 5.72 5.30 3.63
C ASN A 86 6.36 6.68 3.75
N GLN A 87 6.74 7.29 2.63
CA GLN A 87 7.30 8.66 2.60
C GLN A 87 6.26 9.69 3.00
N ILE A 88 5.01 9.59 2.52
CA ILE A 88 3.94 10.52 2.92
C ILE A 88 3.60 10.36 4.39
N VAL A 89 3.48 9.14 4.90
CA VAL A 89 3.23 8.88 6.33
C VAL A 89 4.41 9.39 7.16
N HIS A 90 5.66 9.16 6.74
CA HIS A 90 6.82 9.73 7.42
C HIS A 90 6.80 11.25 7.38
N LYS A 91 6.44 11.88 6.26
CA LYS A 91 6.31 13.33 6.15
C LYS A 91 5.18 13.87 7.02
N GLU A 92 4.01 13.26 7.06
CA GLU A 92 2.91 13.70 7.94
C GLU A 92 3.24 13.50 9.43
N VAL A 93 3.89 12.39 9.78
CA VAL A 93 4.39 12.15 11.13
C VAL A 93 5.52 13.12 11.45
N GLN A 94 6.40 13.43 10.49
CA GLN A 94 7.49 14.39 10.66
C GLN A 94 6.97 15.83 10.73
N ASP A 95 5.94 16.20 9.99
CA ASP A 95 5.30 17.52 10.05
C ASP A 95 4.54 17.67 11.36
N LYS A 96 3.83 16.62 11.79
CA LYS A 96 3.26 16.56 13.16
C LYS A 96 4.35 16.53 14.21
N TYR A 97 5.51 15.92 13.94
CA TYR A 97 6.65 15.86 14.85
C TYR A 97 7.36 17.21 14.91
N ILE A 98 7.49 17.94 13.81
CA ILE A 98 8.04 19.30 13.74
C ILE A 98 7.10 20.26 14.47
N HIS A 99 5.79 20.16 14.21
CA HIS A 99 4.77 20.89 15.00
C HIS A 99 4.82 20.51 16.47
N SER A 100 4.97 19.22 16.78
CA SER A 100 5.16 18.76 18.15
C SER A 100 6.49 19.18 18.71
N ILE A 101 7.59 19.34 17.95
CA ILE A 101 8.89 19.82 18.44
C ILE A 101 8.77 21.28 18.83
N THR A 102 8.03 22.09 18.07
CA THR A 102 7.65 23.45 18.50
C THR A 102 6.88 23.46 19.82
N ASP A 103 6.03 22.45 20.08
CA ASP A 103 5.30 22.29 21.34
C ASP A 103 6.11 21.58 22.46
N PHE A 104 7.04 20.70 22.09
CA PHE A 104 7.86 19.81 22.92
C PHE A 104 9.18 20.47 23.32
N ALA A 105 9.58 21.57 22.67
CA ALA A 105 10.49 22.55 23.25
C ALA A 105 10.02 23.04 24.64
N LYS A 106 8.79 22.74 25.06
CA LYS A 106 8.27 22.99 26.42
C LYS A 106 8.30 21.79 27.38
N GLN A 107 8.54 20.55 26.96
CA GLN A 107 8.52 19.39 27.88
C GLN A 107 9.18 18.16 27.23
N GLY A 108 10.22 17.61 27.86
CA GLY A 108 11.17 16.69 27.24
C GLY A 108 11.00 15.18 27.49
N SER A 109 11.67 14.45 26.59
CA SER A 109 12.19 13.06 26.62
C SER A 109 11.36 11.90 26.00
N PRO A 110 12.01 10.93 25.29
CA PRO A 110 11.35 10.15 24.22
C PRO A 110 11.52 8.60 24.29
N ILE A 111 10.96 7.92 23.27
CA ILE A 111 11.26 6.57 22.73
C ILE A 111 10.60 5.34 23.40
N THR A 112 9.49 4.86 22.82
CA THR A 112 9.10 3.41 22.69
C THR A 112 7.98 3.30 21.64
N ASP A 113 8.30 3.42 20.34
CA ASP A 113 7.33 4.06 19.43
C ASP A 113 6.81 3.20 18.25
N HIS A 114 7.27 1.96 18.04
CA HIS A 114 6.77 1.17 16.88
C HIS A 114 5.58 0.26 17.20
N LEU A 115 5.64 -0.59 18.24
CA LEU A 115 4.54 -1.51 18.59
C LEU A 115 3.32 -0.78 19.20
N VAL A 116 3.57 0.30 19.94
CA VAL A 116 2.52 1.15 20.52
C VAL A 116 1.73 1.87 19.42
N ARG A 117 2.42 2.33 18.37
CA ARG A 117 1.78 2.98 17.22
C ARG A 117 0.89 2.02 16.42
N GLU A 118 1.26 0.74 16.30
CA GLU A 118 0.42 -0.25 15.60
C GLU A 118 -0.88 -0.54 16.37
N HIS A 119 -0.81 -0.70 17.70
CA HIS A 119 -2.00 -0.94 18.53
C HIS A 119 -2.96 0.27 18.51
N GLN A 120 -2.41 1.47 18.68
CA GLN A 120 -3.19 2.72 18.63
C GLN A 120 -3.83 2.94 17.25
N LEU A 121 -3.15 2.55 16.19
CA LEU A 121 -3.68 2.63 14.83
C LEU A 121 -4.86 1.67 14.63
N SER A 122 -4.72 0.43 15.10
CA SER A 122 -5.80 -0.57 15.02
C SER A 122 -7.05 -0.10 15.79
N GLU A 123 -6.88 0.42 17.00
CA GLU A 123 -7.99 0.95 17.81
C GLU A 123 -8.69 2.14 17.13
N LEU A 124 -7.93 3.04 16.50
CA LEU A 124 -8.48 4.16 15.76
C LEU A 124 -9.34 3.67 14.58
N ILE A 125 -8.87 2.66 13.85
CA ILE A 125 -9.61 2.10 12.71
C ILE A 125 -10.88 1.40 13.19
N GLU A 126 -10.81 0.59 14.24
CA GLU A 126 -11.99 -0.08 14.81
C GLU A 126 -13.03 0.92 15.29
N LYS A 127 -12.59 2.02 15.92
CA LYS A 127 -13.48 3.10 16.35
C LYS A 127 -14.22 3.74 15.18
N GLU A 128 -13.53 4.03 14.08
CA GLU A 128 -14.16 4.61 12.89
C GLU A 128 -15.07 3.62 12.15
N ILE A 129 -14.74 2.31 12.15
CA ILE A 129 -15.64 1.26 11.65
C ILE A 129 -16.88 1.15 12.54
N ALA A 130 -16.73 1.23 13.86
CA ALA A 130 -17.85 1.20 14.80
C ALA A 130 -18.78 2.40 14.64
N ALA A 131 -18.25 3.56 14.22
CA ALA A 131 -19.01 4.79 13.96
C ALA A 131 -19.78 4.78 12.62
N LEU A 132 -19.60 3.76 11.76
CA LEU A 132 -20.38 3.62 10.54
C LEU A 132 -21.86 3.33 10.84
N PRO A 133 -22.79 3.75 9.95
CA PRO A 133 -24.20 3.38 10.06
C PRO A 133 -24.37 1.86 10.17
N PRO A 134 -25.26 1.33 11.05
CA PRO A 134 -25.28 -0.08 11.43
C PRO A 134 -25.37 -1.06 10.25
N LYS A 135 -26.24 -0.77 9.26
CA LYS A 135 -26.40 -1.59 8.05
C LYS A 135 -25.14 -1.57 7.16
N MET A 136 -24.48 -0.41 7.08
CA MET A 136 -23.27 -0.22 6.30
C MET A 136 -22.07 -0.89 6.95
N ARG A 137 -21.94 -0.77 8.28
CA ARG A 137 -20.94 -1.49 9.08
C ARG A 137 -21.07 -2.99 8.89
N LYS A 138 -22.29 -3.53 9.03
CA LYS A 138 -22.53 -4.97 8.90
C LYS A 138 -22.14 -5.50 7.52
N VAL A 139 -22.51 -4.79 6.45
CA VAL A 139 -22.10 -5.13 5.07
C VAL A 139 -20.58 -5.11 4.92
N PHE A 140 -19.92 -4.08 5.47
CA PHE A 140 -18.46 -3.93 5.41
C PHE A 140 -17.74 -5.06 6.17
N GLU A 141 -18.21 -5.42 7.37
CA GLU A 141 -17.63 -6.50 8.16
C GLU A 141 -17.81 -7.87 7.50
N LEU A 142 -19.00 -8.19 6.98
CA LEU A 142 -19.23 -9.46 6.27
C LEU A 142 -18.32 -9.61 5.04
N ASN A 143 -18.08 -8.52 4.31
CA ASN A 143 -17.19 -8.53 3.16
C ASN A 143 -15.72 -8.67 3.56
N ARG A 144 -15.32 -8.04 4.69
CA ARG A 144 -13.91 -7.88 5.05
C ARG A 144 -13.39 -8.90 6.06
N LYS A 145 -14.17 -9.24 7.08
CA LYS A 145 -13.83 -10.24 8.12
C LYS A 145 -14.24 -11.64 7.69
N ASP A 146 -15.43 -11.77 7.09
CA ASP A 146 -15.99 -13.07 6.72
C ASP A 146 -15.75 -13.42 5.23
N HIS A 147 -15.05 -12.55 4.49
CA HIS A 147 -14.67 -12.72 3.08
C HIS A 147 -15.84 -13.04 2.12
N LEU A 148 -17.06 -12.69 2.50
CA LEU A 148 -18.26 -12.98 1.71
C LEU A 148 -18.31 -12.11 0.46
N SER A 149 -18.73 -12.72 -0.66
CA SER A 149 -18.94 -11.99 -1.91
C SER A 149 -20.16 -11.08 -1.81
N HIS A 150 -20.29 -10.11 -2.71
CA HIS A 150 -21.46 -9.24 -2.73
C HIS A 150 -22.77 -10.03 -2.90
N LYS A 151 -22.72 -11.17 -3.60
CA LYS A 151 -23.83 -12.09 -3.81
C LYS A 151 -24.18 -12.90 -2.56
N ASP A 152 -23.18 -13.26 -1.77
CA ASP A 152 -23.43 -13.95 -0.50
C ASP A 152 -24.02 -12.99 0.52
N ILE A 153 -23.50 -11.75 0.57
CA ILE A 153 -24.00 -10.70 1.47
C ILE A 153 -25.43 -10.28 1.09
N SER A 154 -25.73 -10.17 -0.21
CA SER A 154 -27.08 -9.85 -0.69
C SER A 154 -28.09 -10.90 -0.23
N SER A 155 -27.69 -12.18 -0.29
CA SER A 155 -28.48 -13.32 0.16
C SER A 155 -28.67 -13.34 1.68
N VAL A 156 -27.60 -13.10 2.44
CA VAL A 156 -27.62 -13.10 3.92
C VAL A 156 -28.45 -11.94 4.49
N LEU A 157 -28.35 -10.76 3.89
CA LEU A 157 -29.03 -9.55 4.38
C LEU A 157 -30.35 -9.26 3.67
N ASN A 158 -30.74 -10.08 2.70
CA ASN A 158 -31.94 -9.93 1.86
C ASN A 158 -32.07 -8.52 1.24
N ILE A 159 -30.98 -8.05 0.63
CA ILE A 159 -30.88 -6.76 -0.08
C ILE A 159 -30.27 -6.99 -1.47
N SER A 160 -30.44 -6.05 -2.40
CA SER A 160 -29.83 -6.21 -3.73
C SER A 160 -28.30 -6.12 -3.69
N GLU A 161 -27.60 -6.83 -4.60
CA GLU A 161 -26.16 -6.71 -4.77
C GLU A 161 -25.71 -5.26 -5.05
N GLN A 162 -26.57 -4.49 -5.72
CA GLN A 162 -26.33 -3.07 -5.97
C GLN A 162 -26.36 -2.25 -4.67
N THR A 163 -27.27 -2.59 -3.74
CA THR A 163 -27.32 -2.01 -2.40
C THR A 163 -26.08 -2.37 -1.59
N VAL A 164 -25.61 -3.63 -1.68
CA VAL A 164 -24.35 -4.09 -1.06
C VAL A 164 -23.17 -3.27 -1.58
N SER A 165 -23.01 -3.16 -2.89
CA SER A 165 -21.95 -2.37 -3.54
C SER A 165 -21.99 -0.90 -3.13
N LYS A 166 -23.19 -0.31 -3.03
CA LYS A 166 -23.38 1.07 -2.57
C LYS A 166 -22.98 1.23 -1.10
N HIS A 167 -23.33 0.29 -0.23
CA HIS A 167 -22.91 0.30 1.16
C HIS A 167 -21.38 0.18 1.31
N ILE A 168 -20.73 -0.73 0.57
CA ILE A 168 -19.26 -0.84 0.55
C ILE A 168 -18.61 0.45 0.07
N THR A 169 -19.08 1.00 -1.05
CA THR A 169 -18.53 2.24 -1.62
C THR A 169 -18.71 3.42 -0.66
N ASN A 170 -19.86 3.52 0.00
CA ASN A 170 -20.12 4.57 0.99
C ASN A 170 -19.28 4.38 2.27
N ALA A 171 -19.12 3.14 2.75
CA ALA A 171 -18.29 2.82 3.90
C ALA A 171 -16.84 3.25 3.63
N LEU A 172 -16.30 2.85 2.48
CA LEU A 172 -14.96 3.22 2.05
C LEU A 172 -14.79 4.73 1.90
N ARG A 173 -15.81 5.45 1.43
CA ARG A 173 -15.77 6.92 1.33
C ARG A 173 -15.69 7.56 2.72
N ILE A 174 -16.57 7.18 3.63
CA ILE A 174 -16.62 7.74 5.00
C ILE A 174 -15.32 7.43 5.73
N LEU A 175 -14.91 6.17 5.71
CA LEU A 175 -13.67 5.73 6.31
C LEU A 175 -12.51 6.51 5.67
N ARG A 176 -12.45 6.68 4.35
CA ARG A 176 -11.35 7.41 3.67
C ARG A 176 -11.29 8.88 4.08
N THR A 177 -12.42 9.52 4.33
CA THR A 177 -12.44 10.90 4.83
C THR A 177 -11.93 11.00 6.27
N LYS A 178 -12.13 9.96 7.09
CA LYS A 178 -11.77 9.96 8.52
C LYS A 178 -10.37 9.42 8.80
N LEU A 179 -9.99 8.36 8.11
CA LEU A 179 -8.73 7.63 8.29
C LEU A 179 -7.72 7.92 7.16
N GLY A 180 -8.11 8.56 6.05
CA GLY A 180 -7.17 8.94 4.99
C GLY A 180 -6.34 7.76 4.46
N LEU A 181 -5.01 7.88 4.58
CA LEU A 181 -4.03 6.86 4.18
C LEU A 181 -3.99 5.65 5.12
N TYR A 182 -4.44 5.78 6.37
CA TYR A 182 -4.43 4.71 7.35
C TYR A 182 -5.35 3.54 6.98
N LEU A 183 -6.40 3.78 6.19
CA LEU A 183 -7.20 2.70 5.59
C LEU A 183 -6.44 1.84 4.62
N TYR A 184 -5.57 2.46 3.82
CA TYR A 184 -4.78 1.72 2.86
C TYR A 184 -3.74 0.84 3.58
N LEU A 185 -3.23 1.29 4.73
CA LEU A 185 -2.37 0.50 5.62
C LEU A 185 -3.16 -0.66 6.25
N PHE A 186 -4.33 -0.40 6.83
CA PHE A 186 -5.19 -1.46 7.38
C PHE A 186 -5.55 -2.52 6.34
N TRP A 187 -5.86 -2.09 5.12
CA TRP A 187 -6.23 -3.00 4.04
C TRP A 187 -5.07 -3.89 3.58
N PHE A 188 -3.83 -3.45 3.80
CA PHE A 188 -2.60 -4.14 3.45
C PHE A 188 -2.10 -5.07 4.55
N PHE A 189 -2.21 -4.67 5.83
CA PHE A 189 -1.81 -5.49 6.98
C PHE A 189 -2.81 -6.59 7.36
N HIS A 190 -4.08 -6.44 6.96
CA HIS A 190 -5.17 -7.35 7.33
C HIS A 190 -5.76 -8.08 6.09
N ARG A 191 -4.90 -8.52 5.18
CA ARG A 191 -5.23 -9.41 4.05
C ARG A 191 -4.42 -10.69 4.13
#